data_AF-A0A967X5L1-F1
#
_entry.id   AF-A0A967X5L1-F1
#
_cell.length_a   1.000
_cell.length_b   1.000
_cell.length_c   1.000
_cell.angle_alpha   90.00
_cell.angle_beta   90.00
_cell.angle_gamma   90.00
#
_symmetry.space_group_name_H-M   'P 1'
#
loop_
_entity.id
_entity.type
_entity.pdbx_description
1 polymer ?
#
loop_
_entity_poly.entity_id
_entity_poly.type
_entity_poly.pdbx_seq_one_letter_code
_entity_poly.pdbx_strand_id
1 'polypeptide(L)'
;EAEFRRYLECGILAHGFARARCSTCRQDFLVAFSCKGRGICPSCNARRMAETAAHLVDHVFPQVAVRQWVLSFPKRLRYLPHTATRHSSGACSRSRCVRSKASCALVVRGRR
;
A
#
# COMPACT_ATOMS: atom_id res chain seq x y z
N GLU A 1 -14.50 5.44 15.22
CA GLU A 1 -15.50 4.71 14.41
C GLU A 1 -15.28 4.80 12.89
N ALA A 2 -15.00 6.00 12.34
CA ALA A 2 -14.84 6.18 10.89
C ALA A 2 -13.76 5.29 10.21
N GLU A 3 -12.67 4.97 10.91
CA GLU A 3 -11.62 4.07 10.40
C GLU A 3 -12.14 2.63 10.22
N PHE A 4 -12.98 2.15 11.13
CA PHE A 4 -13.54 0.81 11.08
C PHE A 4 -14.54 0.67 9.92
N ARG A 5 -15.39 1.68 9.69
CA ARG A 5 -16.31 1.69 8.54
C ARG A 5 -15.57 1.65 7.20
N ARG A 6 -14.52 2.48 7.05
CA ARG A 6 -13.67 2.45 5.84
C ARG A 6 -12.93 1.13 5.65
N TYR A 7 -12.57 0.45 6.74
CA TYR A 7 -11.99 -0.88 6.66
C TYR A 7 -12.99 -1.91 6.09
N LEU A 8 -14.24 -1.87 6.52
CA LEU A 8 -15.29 -2.79 6.03
C LEU A 8 -15.56 -2.61 4.53
N GLU A 9 -15.40 -1.41 3.99
CA GLU A 9 -15.58 -1.11 2.56
C GLU A 9 -14.32 -1.40 1.73
N CYS A 10 -13.17 -1.64 2.37
CA CYS A 10 -11.87 -1.73 1.72
C CYS A 10 -11.74 -2.99 0.84
N GLY A 11 -11.41 -2.81 -0.45
CA GLY A 11 -11.15 -3.93 -1.36
C GLY A 11 -12.40 -4.54 -1.99
N ILE A 12 -13.58 -4.01 -1.71
CA ILE A 12 -14.86 -4.49 -2.26
C ILE A 12 -15.21 -3.66 -3.49
N LEU A 13 -15.40 -4.31 -4.63
CA LEU A 13 -15.73 -3.64 -5.91
C LEU A 13 -17.08 -2.90 -5.86
N ALA A 14 -18.04 -3.37 -5.05
CA ALA A 14 -19.34 -2.73 -4.88
C ALA A 14 -19.26 -1.32 -4.27
N HIS A 15 -18.21 -1.02 -3.49
CA HIS A 15 -17.96 0.28 -2.89
C HIS A 15 -17.08 1.20 -3.75
N GLY A 16 -16.83 0.83 -5.00
CA GLY A 16 -16.11 1.65 -5.97
C GLY A 16 -14.78 1.04 -6.42
N PHE A 17 -14.46 1.26 -7.70
CA PHE A 17 -13.25 0.74 -8.33
C PHE A 17 -12.71 1.71 -9.38
N ALA A 18 -11.43 1.56 -9.69
CA ALA A 18 -10.78 2.15 -10.85
C ALA A 18 -10.58 1.07 -11.92
N ARG A 19 -10.73 1.42 -13.20
CA ARG A 19 -10.43 0.52 -14.31
C ARG A 19 -9.07 0.89 -14.90
N ALA A 20 -8.13 -0.04 -14.83
CA ALA A 20 -6.83 0.08 -15.49
C ALA A 20 -6.88 -0.71 -16.79
N ARG A 21 -6.65 -0.04 -17.92
CA ARG A 21 -6.61 -0.68 -19.23
C ARG A 21 -5.20 -0.71 -19.77
N CYS A 22 -4.70 -1.90 -20.06
CA CYS A 22 -3.48 -2.09 -20.83
C CYS A 22 -3.74 -1.69 -22.28
N SER A 23 -2.97 -0.76 -22.85
CA SER A 23 -3.10 -0.36 -24.26
C SER A 23 -2.58 -1.43 -25.22
N THR A 24 -1.54 -2.16 -24.82
CA THR A 24 -0.87 -3.13 -25.69
C THR A 24 -1.69 -4.42 -25.76
N CYS A 25 -2.13 -4.90 -24.60
CA CYS A 25 -2.86 -6.15 -24.45
C CYS A 25 -4.39 -5.97 -24.41
N ARG A 26 -4.89 -4.72 -24.44
CA ARG A 26 -6.31 -4.32 -24.35
C ARG A 26 -7.11 -4.88 -23.16
N GLN A 27 -6.45 -5.62 -22.26
CA GLN A 27 -7.06 -6.20 -21.08
C GLN A 27 -7.43 -5.11 -20.07
N ASP A 28 -8.65 -5.21 -19.57
CA ASP A 28 -9.18 -4.37 -18.51
C ASP A 28 -9.04 -5.07 -17.16
N PHE A 29 -8.46 -4.37 -16.20
CA PHE A 29 -8.34 -4.80 -14.81
C PHE A 29 -9.11 -3.85 -13.91
N LEU A 30 -9.97 -4.42 -13.06
CA LEU A 30 -10.68 -3.67 -12.03
C LEU A 30 -9.86 -3.65 -10.75
N VAL A 31 -9.65 -2.45 -10.21
CA VAL A 31 -8.87 -2.22 -8.99
C VAL A 31 -9.80 -1.58 -7.97
N ALA A 32 -10.15 -2.34 -6.92
CA ALA A 32 -10.95 -1.83 -5.81
C ALA A 32 -10.23 -0.71 -5.05
N PHE A 33 -11.00 0.21 -4.47
CA PHE A 33 -10.43 1.25 -3.62
C PHE A 33 -9.91 0.69 -2.29
N SER A 34 -8.85 1.32 -1.79
CA SER A 34 -8.23 0.98 -0.51
C SER A 34 -8.56 2.04 0.54
N CYS A 35 -8.74 1.60 1.80
CA CYS A 35 -9.02 2.52 2.91
C CYS A 35 -7.85 3.43 3.28
N LYS A 36 -6.62 3.08 2.85
CA LYS A 36 -5.36 3.80 3.13
C LYS A 36 -5.08 4.04 4.63
N GLY A 37 -5.78 3.36 5.52
CA GLY A 37 -5.58 3.43 6.96
C GLY A 37 -4.28 2.78 7.40
N ARG A 38 -3.73 3.22 8.54
CA ARG A 38 -2.58 2.62 9.22
C ARG A 38 -3.06 2.08 10.56
N GLY A 39 -3.30 0.78 10.64
CA GLY A 39 -3.86 0.16 11.84
C GLY A 39 -4.58 -1.13 11.52
N ILE A 40 -5.91 -1.06 11.48
CA ILE A 40 -6.79 -2.24 11.54
C ILE A 40 -6.76 -3.07 10.24
N CYS A 41 -6.60 -2.44 9.07
CA CYS A 41 -6.70 -3.14 7.79
C CYS A 41 -5.41 -3.93 7.45
N PRO A 42 -5.42 -5.27 7.48
CA PRO A 42 -4.23 -6.07 7.18
C PRO A 42 -3.80 -5.93 5.72
N SER A 43 -4.75 -5.84 4.77
CA SER A 43 -4.47 -5.73 3.34
C SER A 43 -3.75 -4.43 2.99
N CYS A 44 -4.20 -3.30 3.54
CA CYS A 44 -3.54 -2.01 3.35
C CYS A 44 -2.18 -1.96 4.04
N ASN A 45 -2.06 -2.56 5.23
CA ASN A 45 -0.80 -2.61 5.95
C ASN A 45 0.24 -3.48 5.20
N ALA A 46 -0.16 -4.66 4.73
CA ALA A 46 0.69 -5.55 3.93
C ALA A 46 1.14 -4.87 2.62
N ARG A 47 0.22 -4.22 1.91
CA ARG A 47 0.55 -3.44 0.71
C ARG A 47 1.58 -2.35 1.02
N ARG A 48 1.41 -1.64 2.13
CA ARG A 48 2.35 -0.60 2.55
C ARG A 48 3.72 -1.17 2.91
N MET A 49 3.77 -2.33 3.57
CA MET A 49 5.04 -3.01 3.85
C MET A 49 5.75 -3.42 2.57
N ALA A 50 5.02 -3.93 1.57
CA ALA A 50 5.58 -4.29 0.27
C ALA A 50 6.09 -3.05 -0.50
N GLU A 51 5.33 -1.95 -0.50
CA GLU A 51 5.75 -0.68 -1.12
C GLU A 51 7.04 -0.15 -0.47
N THR A 52 7.12 -0.15 0.86
CA THR A 52 8.34 0.25 1.59
C THR A 52 9.51 -0.68 1.30
N ALA A 53 9.30 -2.00 1.31
CA ALA A 53 10.36 -2.98 1.03
C ALA A 53 10.92 -2.78 -0.38
N ALA A 54 10.06 -2.55 -1.36
CA ALA A 54 10.49 -2.32 -2.72
C ALA A 54 11.25 -0.98 -2.87
N HIS A 55 10.82 0.08 -2.18
CA HIS A 55 11.59 1.32 -2.12
C HIS A 55 12.99 1.12 -1.49
N LEU A 56 13.08 0.33 -0.42
CA LEU A 56 14.36 0.03 0.22
C LEU A 56 15.31 -0.70 -0.75
N VAL A 57 14.81 -1.69 -1.49
CA VAL A 57 15.62 -2.45 -2.46
C VAL A 57 16.02 -1.60 -3.66
N ASP A 58 15.10 -0.81 -4.21
CA ASP A 58 15.34 -0.08 -5.46
C ASP A 58 16.20 1.18 -5.26
N HIS A 59 16.10 1.83 -4.09
CA HIS A 59 16.62 3.18 -3.88
C HIS A 59 17.54 3.36 -2.67
N VAL A 60 17.51 2.46 -1.68
CA VAL A 60 18.22 2.67 -0.40
C VAL A 60 19.37 1.69 -0.21
N PHE A 61 19.18 0.42 -0.54
CA PHE A 61 20.23 -0.58 -0.34
C PHE A 61 21.25 -0.56 -1.49
N PRO A 62 22.56 -0.46 -1.16
CA PRO A 62 23.60 -0.70 -2.14
C PRO A 62 23.62 -2.17 -2.56
N GLN A 63 24.26 -2.47 -3.71
CA GLN A 63 24.37 -3.83 -4.28
C GLN A 63 25.35 -4.71 -3.48
N VAL A 64 25.07 -4.90 -2.19
CA VAL A 64 25.82 -5.73 -1.25
C VAL A 64 24.85 -6.62 -0.49
N ALA A 65 25.32 -7.77 -0.02
CA ALA A 65 24.49 -8.67 0.77
C ALA A 65 24.10 -8.00 2.10
N VAL A 66 22.81 -7.67 2.26
CA VAL A 66 22.24 -7.12 3.48
C VAL A 66 21.56 -8.22 4.29
N ARG A 67 21.68 -8.17 5.63
CA ARG A 67 21.01 -9.09 6.55
C ARG A 67 19.94 -8.37 7.34
N GLN A 68 18.70 -8.83 7.25
CA GLN A 68 17.59 -8.30 8.04
C GLN A 68 17.57 -8.92 9.45
N TRP A 69 17.62 -8.06 10.48
CA TRP A 69 17.39 -8.46 11.86
C TRP A 69 15.95 -8.13 12.26
N VAL A 70 15.21 -9.12 12.78
CA VAL A 70 13.84 -8.94 13.26
C VAL A 70 13.82 -9.12 14.76
N LEU A 71 13.43 -8.07 15.49
CA LEU A 71 13.34 -8.08 16.94
C LEU A 71 11.88 -8.22 17.34
N SER A 72 11.55 -9.32 18.01
CA SER A 72 10.18 -9.62 18.44
C SER A 72 9.97 -9.18 19.89
N PHE A 73 9.02 -8.26 20.13
CA PHE A 73 8.67 -7.84 21.47
C PHE A 73 7.54 -8.72 22.06
N PRO A 74 7.68 -9.19 23.33
CA PRO A 74 6.61 -9.89 24.02
C PRO A 74 5.38 -8.99 24.13
N LYS A 75 4.18 -9.56 24.02
CA LYS A 75 2.90 -8.82 23.85
C LYS A 75 2.70 -7.71 24.88
N ARG A 76 3.12 -7.93 26.13
CA ARG A 76 3.03 -6.98 27.25
C ARG A 76 3.87 -5.72 27.05
N LEU A 77 4.99 -5.81 26.33
CA LEU A 77 5.93 -4.70 26.12
C LEU A 77 5.66 -3.91 24.83
N ARG A 78 4.71 -4.35 23.99
CA ARG A 78 4.46 -3.70 22.69
C ARG A 78 3.89 -2.28 22.78
N TYR A 79 3.33 -1.88 23.93
CA TYR A 79 2.71 -0.56 24.12
C TYR A 79 3.64 0.48 24.77
N LEU A 80 4.79 0.07 25.33
CA LEU A 80 5.72 0.99 25.99
C LEU A 80 6.52 1.92 25.06
N PRO A 81 6.94 1.55 23.83
CA PRO A 81 7.92 2.35 23.10
C PRO A 81 7.35 3.57 22.36
N HIS A 82 6.06 3.91 22.52
CA HIS A 82 5.39 4.91 21.67
C HIS A 82 5.51 6.37 22.15
N THR A 83 6.24 6.65 23.24
CA THR A 83 6.48 8.01 23.74
C THR A 83 7.74 8.64 23.15
N ALA A 84 7.90 8.61 21.83
CA ALA A 84 8.86 9.47 21.14
C ALA A 84 8.49 9.61 19.66
N THR A 85 8.69 10.83 19.15
CA THR A 85 8.77 11.25 17.74
C THR A 85 7.49 11.19 16.89
N ARG A 86 6.72 12.28 16.98
CA ARG A 86 6.00 12.84 15.83
C ARG A 86 7.03 13.29 14.79
N HIS A 87 7.03 12.66 13.62
CA HIS A 87 7.44 13.32 12.38
C HIS A 87 6.31 13.21 11.37
N SER A 88 5.90 14.40 10.92
CA SER A 88 4.93 14.72 9.89
C SER A 88 5.43 14.37 8.48
N SER A 89 4.61 14.70 7.48
CA SER A 89 4.78 14.55 6.03
C SER A 89 4.43 13.14 5.50
N GLY A 90 3.60 12.97 4.48
CA GLY A 90 3.30 13.86 3.37
C GLY A 90 3.52 13.07 2.09
N ALA A 91 2.71 13.37 1.07
CA ALA A 91 2.80 12.89 -0.31
C ALA A 91 2.36 11.43 -0.60
N CYS A 92 1.21 11.38 -1.28
CA CYS A 92 0.75 10.30 -2.13
C CYS A 92 1.77 10.07 -3.27
N SER A 93 2.56 8.99 -3.22
CA SER A 93 3.37 8.58 -4.36
C SER A 93 2.77 7.34 -5.02
N ARG A 94 2.32 7.55 -6.27
CA ARG A 94 1.97 6.49 -7.20
C ARG A 94 3.18 5.58 -7.41
N SER A 95 3.02 4.28 -7.17
CA SER A 95 3.64 3.19 -7.93
C SER A 95 3.10 1.88 -7.34
N ARG A 96 2.71 0.87 -8.10
CA ARG A 96 3.58 0.18 -9.03
C ARG A 96 2.76 -0.49 -10.14
N CYS A 97 3.09 -0.11 -11.37
CA CYS A 97 2.70 -0.82 -12.59
C CYS A 97 3.44 -2.15 -12.59
N VAL A 98 2.73 -3.26 -12.42
CA VAL A 98 3.32 -4.60 -12.55
C VAL A 98 3.62 -4.84 -14.03
N ARG A 99 4.90 -4.74 -14.37
CA ARG A 99 5.62 -5.61 -15.31
C ARG A 99 5.22 -5.63 -16.81
N SER A 100 4.60 -4.58 -17.36
CA SER A 100 4.83 -4.17 -18.76
C SER A 100 4.48 -2.69 -18.92
N LYS A 101 5.45 -1.87 -19.36
CA LYS A 101 5.41 -0.40 -19.18
C LYS A 101 4.95 0.38 -20.42
N ALA A 102 4.49 -0.25 -21.50
CA ALA A 102 4.38 0.48 -22.76
C ALA A 102 3.14 1.37 -22.89
N SER A 103 1.99 1.06 -22.28
CA SER A 103 0.95 2.07 -22.05
C SER A 103 -0.21 1.45 -21.28
N CYS A 104 -0.47 1.92 -20.07
CA CYS A 104 -1.64 1.52 -19.30
C CYS A 104 -2.44 2.79 -19.08
N ALA A 105 -3.53 2.96 -19.84
CA ALA A 105 -4.45 4.08 -19.68
C ALA A 105 -5.29 3.81 -18.42
N LEU A 106 -5.05 4.59 -17.36
CA LEU A 106 -5.89 4.54 -16.15
C LEU A 106 -7.16 5.34 -16.42
N VAL A 107 -8.29 4.66 -16.58
CA VAL A 107 -9.62 5.29 -16.66
C VAL A 107 -10.26 5.20 -15.27
N VAL A 108 -10.16 6.27 -14.49
CA VAL A 108 -10.85 6.36 -13.21
C VAL A 108 -12.33 6.68 -13.48
N ARG A 109 -13.19 5.66 -13.42
CA ARG A 109 -14.64 5.82 -13.32
C ARG A 109 -15.14 5.04 -12.12
N GLY A 110 -15.33 5.74 -11.01
CA GLY A 110 -15.92 5.20 -9.78
C GLY A 110 -15.86 6.24 -8.66
N ARG A 111 -17.02 6.64 -8.12
CA ARG A 111 -17.14 7.50 -6.92
C ARG A 111 -16.48 6.81 -5.71
N ARG A 112 -15.90 7.63 -4.81
CA ARG A 112 -15.49 7.23 -3.46
C ARG A 112 -16.69 7.01 -2.56
#